data_AF-A0A9D7BJK3-F1
#
_entry.id   AF-A0A9D7BJK3-F1
#
_cell.length_a   1.000
_cell.length_b   1.000
_cell.length_c   1.000
_cell.angle_alpha   90.00
_cell.angle_beta   90.00
_cell.angle_gamma   90.00
#
_symmetry.space_group_name_H-M   'P 1'
#
loop_
_entity.id
_entity.type
_entity.pdbx_description
1 polymer ?
#
loop_
_entity_poly.entity_id
_entity_poly.type
_entity_poly.pdbx_seq_one_letter_code
_entity_poly.pdbx_strand_id
1 'polypeptide(L)'
;MTKGNISVQAENIFPIIKKFLYSDHEIFLRELVSNAVDATTKLKTLSSRGEVKGELGDTKIEIRINEENKTLHIIDKGIGMSQEEVEKYLNQVAFSSAEEFLEKYKDDATIIGHFGLGFYSAFMVADKVEVITKSYKEKESAVKWTCEGNPEYFIEKADKKERGTEVILHVNEENKDYLTKWRIEELLQKYCKFLPVEIKFGTKTESSFEGEGEDKKEIKTETDNIINNPRPAWRNKPADLKDEDYKSFYNELYPFAQPPLFWIHLNIDYPFNLTGILYFPKLNSSLEVQKNKIQLYSNQVFVTDDVKEIVPEFLTLLHGVIDSPDIPLNVSRSYLQADHNVKKINTYITKKVAEKLQSLFEQDRKEYESKWKEISVFVKYGMISDEKFNEKAMGFALLKNMEGEHFTIEEYKNKIKDNQTDKHNKIICLYTNDPKGHHSYIKSAKDYGYDILEFDTVIDNHFMQHIEYKGMEMTFVRVDSDTPDNLVQKDETKESVLSEKEQEKVKSIFSEALKNLHGGQIELKPLSPSDHPVLITKPEFMRRMKEMQALQGMDMNMFPDAHNVVINTNHPLVADKLLKMKSEEKKSDFANYLHNLALLNQNMLKGEELAVFIEKSLEFIK
;
A
#
# COMPACT_ATOMS: atom_id res chain seq x y z
N MET A 1 3.84 -24.02 -52.13
CA MET A 1 4.39 -23.26 -51.00
C MET A 1 5.31 -22.19 -51.56
N THR A 2 4.99 -20.93 -51.35
CA THR A 2 5.84 -19.82 -51.82
C THR A 2 6.72 -19.41 -50.65
N LYS A 3 8.04 -19.58 -50.79
CA LYS A 3 9.02 -19.06 -49.84
C LYS A 3 9.36 -17.64 -50.26
N GLY A 4 9.00 -16.66 -49.45
CA GLY A 4 9.36 -15.25 -49.63
C GLY A 4 10.00 -14.72 -48.35
N ASN A 5 10.86 -13.71 -48.48
CA ASN A 5 11.42 -13.00 -47.34
C ASN A 5 10.57 -11.75 -47.07
N ILE A 6 10.43 -11.40 -45.79
CA ILE A 6 9.83 -10.12 -45.38
C ILE A 6 10.85 -9.02 -45.66
N SER A 7 10.45 -7.96 -46.35
CA SER A 7 11.27 -6.76 -46.55
C SER A 7 10.79 -5.65 -45.62
N VAL A 8 11.75 -4.88 -45.08
CA VAL A 8 11.49 -3.70 -44.26
C VAL A 8 12.07 -2.49 -45.00
N GLN A 9 11.28 -1.42 -45.15
CA GLN A 9 11.74 -0.16 -45.73
C GLN A 9 12.42 0.68 -44.64
N ALA A 10 13.71 0.98 -44.81
CA ALA A 10 14.52 1.70 -43.82
C ALA A 10 13.94 3.10 -43.49
N GLU A 11 13.36 3.77 -44.48
CA GLU A 11 12.73 5.09 -44.37
C GLU A 11 11.61 5.15 -43.31
N ASN A 12 10.94 4.01 -43.05
CA ASN A 12 9.84 3.94 -42.09
C ASN A 12 10.28 3.61 -40.65
N ILE A 13 11.56 3.30 -40.42
CA ILE A 13 12.04 2.85 -39.10
C ILE A 13 12.02 3.99 -38.08
N PHE A 14 12.59 5.16 -38.39
CA PHE A 14 12.62 6.30 -37.47
C PHE A 14 11.22 6.81 -37.09
N PRO A 15 10.27 6.99 -38.04
CA PRO A 15 8.89 7.32 -37.70
C PRO A 15 8.23 6.30 -36.76
N ILE A 16 8.51 5.00 -36.93
CA ILE A 16 7.98 3.94 -36.06
C ILE A 16 8.59 4.03 -34.66
N ILE A 17 9.91 4.22 -34.56
CA ILE A 17 10.61 4.39 -33.28
C ILE A 17 10.04 5.60 -32.53
N LYS A 18 9.93 6.75 -33.21
CA LYS A 18 9.40 8.00 -32.63
C LYS A 18 7.95 7.87 -32.18
N LYS A 19 7.12 7.09 -32.88
CA LYS A 19 5.66 7.05 -32.66
C LYS A 19 5.16 5.88 -31.81
N PHE A 20 5.84 4.73 -31.81
CA PHE A 20 5.28 3.48 -31.28
C PHE A 20 6.13 2.79 -30.21
N LEU A 21 7.43 3.11 -30.07
CA LEU A 21 8.27 2.42 -29.07
C LEU A 21 8.16 3.02 -27.66
N TYR A 22 7.88 4.31 -27.54
CA TYR A 22 7.85 5.01 -26.26
C TYR A 22 6.63 5.92 -26.19
N SER A 23 5.84 5.75 -25.13
CA SER A 23 4.64 6.56 -24.87
C SER A 23 4.97 7.92 -24.26
N ASP A 24 6.17 8.05 -23.68
CA ASP A 24 6.62 9.22 -22.94
C ASP A 24 8.00 9.64 -23.46
N HIS A 25 8.14 10.92 -23.79
CA HIS A 25 9.39 11.50 -24.27
C HIS A 25 10.47 11.48 -23.20
N GLU A 26 10.13 11.40 -21.91
CA GLU A 26 11.08 11.39 -20.78
C GLU A 26 12.08 10.21 -20.79
N ILE A 27 11.75 9.12 -21.48
CA ILE A 27 12.50 7.85 -21.42
C ILE A 27 13.88 7.96 -22.06
N PHE A 28 14.12 8.92 -22.96
CA PHE A 28 15.40 9.04 -23.68
C PHE A 28 16.60 9.12 -22.71
N LEU A 29 16.47 9.89 -21.62
CA LEU A 29 17.55 10.09 -20.67
C LEU A 29 17.84 8.81 -19.90
N ARG A 30 16.80 8.06 -19.53
CA ARG A 30 16.94 6.73 -18.91
C ARG A 30 17.74 5.78 -19.80
N GLU A 31 17.40 5.70 -21.08
CA GLU A 31 18.06 4.78 -22.03
C GLU A 31 19.52 5.18 -22.26
N LEU A 32 19.81 6.46 -22.49
CA LEU A 32 21.17 6.94 -22.74
C LEU A 32 22.09 6.79 -21.52
N VAL A 33 21.59 7.13 -20.33
CA VAL A 33 22.36 6.94 -19.09
C VAL A 33 22.53 5.45 -18.78
N SER A 34 21.53 4.61 -19.05
CA SER A 34 21.68 3.15 -18.91
C SER A 34 22.76 2.58 -19.84
N ASN A 35 22.85 3.06 -21.08
CA ASN A 35 23.92 2.67 -22.00
C ASN A 35 25.31 3.09 -21.48
N ALA A 36 25.42 4.28 -20.89
CA ALA A 36 26.65 4.76 -20.26
C ALA A 36 27.04 3.90 -19.03
N VAL A 37 26.05 3.47 -18.23
CA VAL A 37 26.24 2.50 -17.14
C VAL A 37 26.76 1.18 -17.69
N ASP A 38 26.13 0.63 -18.74
CA ASP A 38 26.55 -0.62 -19.36
C ASP A 38 27.98 -0.54 -19.89
N ALA A 39 28.36 0.57 -20.53
CA ALA A 39 29.73 0.81 -21.00
C ALA A 39 30.74 0.80 -19.84
N THR A 40 30.37 1.34 -18.68
CA THR A 40 31.19 1.33 -17.47
C THR A 40 31.24 -0.05 -16.82
N THR A 41 30.11 -0.76 -16.77
CA THR A 41 30.03 -2.13 -16.25
C THR A 41 30.90 -3.08 -17.06
N LYS A 42 30.82 -3.02 -18.40
CA LYS A 42 31.70 -3.79 -19.30
C LYS A 42 33.17 -3.52 -19.02
N LEU A 43 33.55 -2.25 -18.82
CA LEU A 43 34.93 -1.87 -18.50
C LEU A 43 35.39 -2.50 -17.18
N LYS A 44 34.56 -2.43 -16.13
CA LYS A 44 34.84 -3.04 -14.83
C LYS A 44 34.97 -4.55 -14.93
N THR A 45 34.09 -5.23 -15.66
CA THR A 45 34.15 -6.68 -15.89
C THR A 45 35.44 -7.07 -16.61
N LEU A 46 35.79 -6.40 -17.71
CA LEU A 46 37.04 -6.67 -18.44
C LEU A 46 38.29 -6.43 -17.59
N SER A 47 38.29 -5.40 -16.75
CA SER A 47 39.37 -5.13 -15.80
C SER A 47 39.49 -6.21 -14.73
N SER A 48 38.37 -6.66 -14.16
CA SER A 48 38.36 -7.74 -13.15
C SER A 48 38.92 -9.06 -13.68
N ARG A 49 38.77 -9.31 -15.00
CA ARG A 49 39.34 -10.47 -15.70
C ARG A 49 40.78 -10.24 -16.19
N GLY A 50 41.36 -9.06 -15.97
CA GLY A 50 42.71 -8.71 -16.41
C GLY A 50 42.85 -8.43 -17.92
N GLU A 51 41.74 -8.33 -18.66
CA GLU A 51 41.72 -7.97 -20.09
C GLU A 51 42.02 -6.48 -20.29
N VAL A 52 41.64 -5.64 -19.32
CA VAL A 52 42.03 -4.22 -19.23
C VAL A 52 43.05 -4.08 -18.10
N LYS A 53 44.25 -3.60 -18.44
CA LYS A 53 45.37 -3.42 -17.50
C LYS A 53 45.41 -1.98 -16.97
N GLY A 54 45.87 -1.83 -15.73
CA GLY A 54 46.04 -0.53 -15.06
C GLY A 54 44.83 -0.12 -14.22
N GLU A 55 44.92 1.04 -13.58
CA GLU A 55 43.81 1.61 -12.82
C GLU A 55 42.76 2.17 -13.77
N LEU A 56 41.48 1.89 -13.48
CA LEU A 56 40.37 2.42 -14.26
C LEU A 56 40.24 3.94 -14.12
N GLY A 57 40.72 4.52 -13.02
CA GLY A 57 40.53 5.94 -12.71
C GLY A 57 39.05 6.29 -12.52
N ASP A 58 38.69 7.53 -12.83
CA ASP A 58 37.32 8.03 -12.73
C ASP A 58 36.41 7.36 -13.79
N THR A 59 35.29 6.79 -13.34
CA THR A 59 34.27 6.17 -14.20
C THR A 59 32.89 6.80 -14.03
N LYS A 60 32.81 8.01 -13.46
CA LYS A 60 31.55 8.74 -13.34
C LYS A 60 30.95 9.03 -14.71
N ILE A 61 29.62 9.04 -14.75
CA ILE A 61 28.86 9.55 -15.89
C ILE A 61 28.58 11.03 -15.61
N GLU A 62 28.77 11.90 -16.58
CA GLU A 62 28.54 13.33 -16.45
C GLU A 62 27.45 13.79 -17.41
N ILE A 63 26.46 14.51 -16.87
CA ILE A 63 25.40 15.14 -17.64
C ILE A 63 25.68 16.65 -17.70
N ARG A 64 25.70 17.23 -18.90
CA ARG A 64 25.92 18.67 -19.09
C ARG A 64 24.87 19.27 -20.00
N ILE A 65 24.40 20.44 -19.64
CA ILE A 65 23.49 21.25 -20.45
C ILE A 65 24.28 22.43 -21.00
N ASN A 66 24.10 22.73 -22.27
CA ASN A 66 24.57 23.95 -22.90
C ASN A 66 23.37 24.68 -23.51
N GLU A 67 22.84 25.66 -22.77
CA GLU A 67 21.67 26.42 -23.20
C GLU A 67 21.95 27.29 -24.43
N GLU A 68 23.17 27.84 -24.57
CA GLU A 68 23.56 28.71 -25.69
C GLU A 68 23.55 27.95 -27.02
N ASN A 69 24.10 26.74 -27.03
CA ASN A 69 24.16 25.88 -28.21
C ASN A 69 22.94 24.96 -28.33
N LYS A 70 22.01 25.00 -27.38
CA LYS A 70 20.84 24.12 -27.29
C LYS A 70 21.19 22.63 -27.29
N THR A 71 22.26 22.26 -26.56
CA THR A 71 22.72 20.87 -26.49
C THR A 71 22.65 20.27 -25.10
N LEU A 72 22.33 18.97 -25.05
CA LEU A 72 22.41 18.13 -23.86
C LEU A 72 23.46 17.03 -24.10
N HIS A 73 24.38 16.88 -23.15
CA HIS A 73 25.52 15.98 -23.26
C HIS A 73 25.41 14.88 -22.20
N ILE A 74 25.57 13.62 -22.63
CA ILE A 74 25.73 12.45 -21.77
C ILE A 74 27.12 11.90 -22.00
N ILE A 75 27.97 11.98 -20.98
CA ILE A 75 29.40 11.69 -21.09
C ILE A 75 29.73 10.52 -20.17
N ASP A 76 30.26 9.43 -20.73
CA ASP A 76 30.77 8.29 -19.97
C ASP A 76 32.27 8.11 -20.18
N LYS A 77 32.92 7.48 -19.19
CA LYS A 77 34.34 7.08 -19.22
C LYS A 77 34.49 5.56 -19.27
N GLY A 78 33.52 4.89 -19.89
CA GLY A 78 33.44 3.44 -20.05
C GLY A 78 34.36 2.90 -21.15
N ILE A 79 33.97 1.78 -21.77
CA ILE A 79 34.78 1.11 -22.79
C ILE A 79 34.98 1.92 -24.08
N GLY A 80 34.04 2.83 -24.42
CA GLY A 80 33.99 3.48 -25.73
C GLY A 80 33.82 2.48 -26.89
N MET A 81 33.92 2.98 -28.12
CA MET A 81 33.76 2.17 -29.35
C MET A 81 34.87 2.46 -30.37
N SER A 82 35.24 1.47 -31.16
CA SER A 82 35.99 1.65 -32.41
C SER A 82 35.08 2.09 -33.56
N GLN A 83 35.64 2.43 -34.73
CA GLN A 83 34.85 2.76 -35.91
C GLN A 83 33.96 1.58 -36.35
N GLU A 84 34.50 0.36 -36.36
CA GLU A 84 33.75 -0.86 -36.70
C GLU A 84 32.61 -1.13 -35.72
N GLU A 85 32.85 -0.89 -34.42
CA GLU A 85 31.81 -1.04 -33.38
C GLU A 85 30.71 0.03 -33.53
N VAL A 86 31.07 1.27 -33.90
CA VAL A 86 30.09 2.31 -34.25
C VAL A 86 29.25 1.88 -35.46
N GLU A 87 29.88 1.39 -36.53
CA GLU A 87 29.18 0.92 -37.73
C GLU A 87 28.26 -0.27 -37.43
N LYS A 88 28.67 -1.16 -36.53
CA LYS A 88 27.89 -2.33 -36.15
C LYS A 88 26.73 -1.98 -35.21
N TYR A 89 26.97 -1.22 -34.14
CA TYR A 89 26.01 -1.07 -33.04
C TYR A 89 25.17 0.21 -33.10
N LEU A 90 25.63 1.26 -33.80
CA LEU A 90 24.82 2.48 -33.99
C LEU A 90 24.09 2.52 -35.33
N ASN A 91 24.58 1.82 -36.35
CA ASN A 91 23.97 1.88 -37.70
C ASN A 91 23.16 0.63 -38.07
N GLN A 92 23.33 -0.48 -37.36
CA GLN A 92 22.50 -1.68 -37.57
C GLN A 92 21.46 -1.79 -36.46
N VAL A 93 20.23 -1.46 -36.81
CA VAL A 93 19.07 -1.51 -35.92
C VAL A 93 18.88 -2.94 -35.40
N ALA A 94 18.56 -3.08 -34.11
CA ALA A 94 18.31 -4.35 -33.41
C ALA A 94 19.54 -5.24 -33.17
N PHE A 95 20.77 -4.69 -33.25
CA PHE A 95 21.98 -5.32 -32.75
C PHE A 95 22.45 -4.65 -31.46
N SER A 96 22.69 -5.45 -30.41
CA SER A 96 23.14 -4.93 -29.11
C SER A 96 24.52 -5.45 -28.76
N SER A 97 25.48 -4.54 -28.54
CA SER A 97 26.79 -4.89 -27.98
C SER A 97 26.70 -5.46 -26.56
N ALA A 98 25.57 -5.24 -25.89
CA ALA A 98 25.31 -5.72 -24.54
C ALA A 98 24.87 -7.19 -24.54
N GLU A 99 24.11 -7.62 -25.54
CA GLU A 99 23.74 -9.04 -25.71
C GLU A 99 24.97 -9.88 -26.04
N GLU A 100 25.79 -9.46 -27.02
CA GLU A 100 27.04 -10.15 -27.36
C GLU A 100 28.01 -10.23 -26.18
N PHE A 101 28.05 -9.17 -25.35
CA PHE A 101 28.86 -9.17 -24.14
C PHE A 101 28.32 -10.16 -23.11
N LEU A 102 27.01 -10.13 -22.84
CA LEU A 102 26.37 -11.08 -21.93
C LEU A 102 26.60 -12.52 -22.36
N GLU A 103 26.47 -12.85 -23.65
CA GLU A 103 26.74 -14.21 -24.13
C GLU A 103 28.15 -14.72 -23.77
N LYS A 104 29.14 -13.82 -23.81
CA LYS A 104 30.54 -14.14 -23.50
C LYS A 104 30.87 -14.09 -22.00
N TYR A 105 30.12 -13.31 -21.21
CA TYR A 105 30.42 -12.99 -19.82
C TYR A 105 29.24 -13.25 -18.85
N LYS A 106 28.37 -14.23 -19.15
CA LYS A 106 27.07 -14.48 -18.49
C LYS A 106 27.09 -14.47 -16.96
N ASP A 107 28.17 -14.93 -16.33
CA ASP A 107 28.26 -15.07 -14.88
C ASP A 107 28.84 -13.84 -14.15
N ASP A 108 29.40 -12.86 -14.88
CA ASP A 108 30.22 -11.78 -14.28
C ASP A 108 29.66 -10.37 -14.47
N ALA A 109 28.60 -10.22 -15.26
CA ALA A 109 28.05 -8.90 -15.57
C ALA A 109 26.53 -8.94 -15.66
N THR A 110 25.90 -8.01 -14.96
CA THR A 110 24.50 -7.66 -15.17
C THR A 110 24.46 -6.42 -16.05
N ILE A 111 23.89 -6.58 -17.24
CA ILE A 111 23.82 -5.53 -18.26
C ILE A 111 22.36 -5.12 -18.42
N ILE A 112 22.11 -3.82 -18.53
CA ILE A 112 20.78 -3.26 -18.57
C ILE A 112 20.16 -3.45 -19.96
N GLY A 113 20.83 -3.03 -21.03
CA GLY A 113 20.24 -2.91 -22.38
C GLY A 113 20.33 -4.16 -23.27
N HIS A 114 19.21 -4.81 -23.57
CA HIS A 114 19.20 -6.02 -24.42
C HIS A 114 18.75 -5.80 -25.88
N PHE A 115 17.88 -4.81 -26.15
CA PHE A 115 17.13 -4.75 -27.41
C PHE A 115 17.83 -4.02 -28.59
N GLY A 116 18.89 -3.24 -28.33
CA GLY A 116 19.60 -2.51 -29.40
C GLY A 116 18.78 -1.39 -30.06
N LEU A 117 17.75 -0.87 -29.39
CA LEU A 117 16.88 0.21 -29.89
C LEU A 117 16.89 1.48 -29.02
N GLY A 118 17.32 1.37 -27.77
CA GLY A 118 17.24 2.46 -26.78
C GLY A 118 17.99 3.73 -27.18
N PHE A 119 19.10 3.61 -27.93
CA PHE A 119 19.86 4.76 -28.43
C PHE A 119 19.00 5.70 -29.31
N TYR A 120 18.13 5.14 -30.15
CA TYR A 120 17.32 5.94 -31.08
C TYR A 120 16.20 6.74 -30.41
N SER A 121 15.92 6.50 -29.12
CA SER A 121 15.04 7.37 -28.32
C SER A 121 15.56 8.82 -28.24
N ALA A 122 16.86 9.05 -28.44
CA ALA A 122 17.42 10.40 -28.52
C ALA A 122 16.74 11.27 -29.59
N PHE A 123 16.31 10.68 -30.71
CA PHE A 123 15.65 11.38 -31.82
C PHE A 123 14.18 11.74 -31.55
N MET A 124 13.65 11.37 -30.37
CA MET A 124 12.35 11.87 -29.90
C MET A 124 12.45 13.33 -29.44
N VAL A 125 13.62 13.73 -28.93
CA VAL A 125 13.84 15.04 -28.31
C VAL A 125 14.90 15.88 -29.03
N ALA A 126 15.64 15.29 -29.96
CA ALA A 126 16.71 15.94 -30.71
C ALA A 126 16.50 15.86 -32.23
N ASP A 127 16.83 16.95 -32.92
CA ASP A 127 16.85 16.99 -34.39
C ASP A 127 18.14 16.40 -34.96
N LYS A 128 19.22 16.48 -34.18
CA LYS A 128 20.55 15.95 -34.55
C LYS A 128 21.21 15.32 -33.32
N VAL A 129 21.88 14.19 -33.53
CA VAL A 129 22.67 13.51 -32.51
C VAL A 129 24.10 13.34 -33.00
N GLU A 130 25.07 13.69 -32.16
CA GLU A 130 26.49 13.42 -32.38
C GLU A 130 27.01 12.47 -31.31
N VAL A 131 27.86 11.51 -31.70
CA VAL A 131 28.50 10.57 -30.78
C VAL A 131 30.00 10.67 -30.98
N ILE A 132 30.73 11.14 -29.97
CA ILE A 132 32.18 11.25 -29.98
C ILE A 132 32.74 10.19 -29.03
N THR A 133 33.40 9.18 -29.57
CA THR A 133 33.81 7.99 -28.81
C THR A 133 35.27 7.63 -29.04
N LYS A 134 35.91 7.09 -28.00
CA LYS A 134 37.25 6.50 -28.07
C LYS A 134 37.28 5.19 -27.30
N SER A 135 37.63 4.12 -28.01
CA SER A 135 37.79 2.79 -27.40
C SER A 135 38.89 2.78 -26.33
N TYR A 136 38.73 1.93 -25.31
CA TYR A 136 39.78 1.58 -24.35
C TYR A 136 40.99 0.89 -25.01
N LYS A 137 40.82 0.35 -26.22
CA LYS A 137 41.88 -0.28 -27.00
C LYS A 137 42.83 0.83 -27.53
N GLU A 138 44.07 0.85 -27.04
CA GLU A 138 45.04 1.93 -27.30
C GLU A 138 45.31 2.24 -28.79
N LYS A 139 45.11 1.26 -29.68
CA LYS A 139 45.39 1.39 -31.12
C LYS A 139 44.25 2.02 -31.92
N GLU A 140 43.07 2.17 -31.32
CA GLU A 140 41.89 2.71 -32.00
C GLU A 140 41.90 4.24 -31.95
N SER A 141 41.62 4.86 -33.10
CA SER A 141 41.43 6.31 -33.18
C SER A 141 40.07 6.69 -32.62
N ALA A 142 39.95 7.93 -32.11
CA ALA A 142 38.64 8.45 -31.74
C ALA A 142 37.79 8.72 -32.98
N VAL A 143 36.50 8.48 -32.86
CA VAL A 143 35.52 8.56 -33.95
C VAL A 143 34.40 9.51 -33.54
N LYS A 144 33.93 10.31 -34.50
CA LYS A 144 32.72 11.10 -34.39
C LYS A 144 31.69 10.56 -35.38
N TRP A 145 30.53 10.21 -34.86
CA TRP A 145 29.35 9.82 -35.61
C TRP A 145 28.30 10.93 -35.55
N THR A 146 27.55 11.17 -36.62
CA THR A 146 26.53 12.22 -36.68
C THR A 146 25.34 11.75 -37.51
N CYS A 147 24.11 12.01 -37.02
CA CYS A 147 22.88 11.68 -37.73
C CYS A 147 21.76 12.69 -37.37
N GLU A 148 20.89 12.98 -38.34
CA GLU A 148 19.78 13.93 -38.21
C GLU A 148 18.41 13.22 -38.07
N GLY A 149 18.41 11.98 -37.59
CA GLY A 149 17.18 11.20 -37.38
C GLY A 149 16.56 10.65 -38.67
N ASN A 150 17.39 10.48 -39.71
CA ASN A 150 17.07 9.81 -40.96
C ASN A 150 18.09 8.66 -41.18
N PRO A 151 17.91 7.80 -42.21
CA PRO A 151 18.83 6.69 -42.45
C PRO A 151 20.28 7.10 -42.84
N GLU A 152 20.53 8.38 -43.12
CA GLU A 152 21.86 8.89 -43.45
C GLU A 152 22.63 9.26 -42.18
N TYR A 153 23.91 8.92 -42.16
CA TYR A 153 24.83 9.23 -41.08
C TYR A 153 26.22 9.53 -41.63
N PHE A 154 27.02 10.25 -40.83
CA PHE A 154 28.40 10.60 -41.15
C PHE A 154 29.33 10.06 -40.07
N ILE A 155 30.48 9.54 -40.49
CA ILE A 155 31.55 9.07 -39.61
C ILE A 155 32.84 9.79 -40.00
N GLU A 156 33.48 10.44 -39.04
CA GLU A 156 34.77 11.12 -39.20
C GLU A 156 35.70 10.85 -38.01
N LYS A 157 36.99 11.17 -38.19
CA LYS A 157 37.97 11.10 -37.10
C LYS A 157 37.73 12.23 -36.11
N ALA A 158 37.80 11.92 -34.81
CA ALA A 158 37.67 12.90 -33.74
C ALA A 158 39.00 13.14 -33.02
N ASP A 159 39.14 14.30 -32.37
CA ASP A 159 40.24 14.60 -31.45
C ASP A 159 39.78 14.40 -29.99
N LYS A 160 39.55 13.14 -29.59
CA LYS A 160 39.28 12.74 -28.21
C LYS A 160 40.50 12.02 -27.64
N LYS A 161 41.03 12.48 -26.51
CA LYS A 161 42.24 11.89 -25.89
C LYS A 161 41.91 10.75 -24.94
N GLU A 162 40.86 10.91 -24.15
CA GLU A 162 40.42 9.96 -23.13
C GLU A 162 39.40 8.96 -23.68
N ARG A 163 39.36 7.76 -23.10
CA ARG A 163 38.40 6.70 -23.46
C ARG A 163 36.96 7.07 -23.07
N GLY A 164 36.00 6.34 -23.64
CA GLY A 164 34.58 6.50 -23.34
C GLY A 164 33.85 7.26 -24.44
N THR A 165 32.59 7.59 -24.19
CA THR A 165 31.69 8.18 -25.20
C THR A 165 31.06 9.47 -24.69
N GLU A 166 30.87 10.42 -25.59
CA GLU A 166 30.05 11.61 -25.38
C GLU A 166 28.94 11.61 -26.42
N VAL A 167 27.69 11.56 -25.95
CA VAL A 167 26.50 11.66 -26.78
C VAL A 167 25.95 13.08 -26.64
N ILE A 168 25.85 13.80 -27.76
CA ILE A 168 25.42 15.20 -27.83
C ILE A 168 24.09 15.25 -28.56
N LEU A 169 23.06 15.74 -27.87
CA LEU A 169 21.72 15.90 -28.40
C LEU A 169 21.50 17.37 -28.72
N HIS A 170 21.26 17.68 -29.99
CA HIS A 170 20.80 18.99 -30.42
C HIS A 170 19.28 19.04 -30.23
N VAL A 171 18.86 19.56 -29.08
CA VAL A 171 17.47 19.47 -28.61
C VAL A 171 16.57 20.27 -29.54
N ASN A 172 15.47 19.65 -29.98
CA ASN A 172 14.54 20.27 -30.91
C ASN A 172 13.70 21.38 -30.25
N GLU A 173 13.04 22.19 -31.07
CA GLU A 173 12.29 23.36 -30.57
C GLU A 173 11.10 22.99 -29.68
N GLU A 174 10.53 21.80 -29.84
CA GLU A 174 9.37 21.29 -29.09
C GLU A 174 9.75 20.79 -27.69
N ASN A 175 11.02 20.44 -27.45
CA ASN A 175 11.47 19.80 -26.23
C ASN A 175 12.52 20.62 -25.46
N LYS A 176 12.51 21.96 -25.60
CA LYS A 176 13.45 22.89 -24.93
C LYS A 176 13.48 22.77 -23.41
N ASP A 177 12.41 22.25 -22.80
CA ASP A 177 12.38 22.04 -21.34
C ASP A 177 13.50 21.10 -20.87
N TYR A 178 14.01 20.20 -21.72
CA TYR A 178 15.18 19.35 -21.41
C TYR A 178 16.53 20.09 -21.45
N LEU A 179 16.52 21.39 -21.78
CA LEU A 179 17.67 22.30 -21.60
C LEU A 179 17.60 23.05 -20.27
N THR A 180 16.69 22.70 -19.36
CA THR A 180 16.60 23.32 -18.04
C THR A 180 17.16 22.39 -16.96
N LYS A 181 17.92 22.97 -16.00
CA LYS A 181 18.56 22.19 -14.93
C LYS A 181 17.54 21.38 -14.11
N TRP A 182 16.46 22.04 -13.68
CA TRP A 182 15.41 21.43 -12.87
C TRP A 182 14.80 20.19 -13.55
N ARG A 183 14.48 20.29 -14.84
CA ARG A 183 13.86 19.19 -15.58
C ARG A 183 14.78 17.98 -15.70
N ILE A 184 16.05 18.18 -16.03
CA ILE A 184 17.02 17.08 -16.09
C ILE A 184 17.25 16.48 -14.71
N GLU A 185 17.33 17.29 -13.66
CA GLU A 185 17.46 16.79 -12.29
C GLU A 185 16.27 15.91 -11.87
N GLU A 186 15.04 16.35 -12.16
CA GLU A 186 13.82 15.56 -11.93
C GLU A 186 13.86 14.21 -12.65
N LEU A 187 14.24 14.18 -13.93
CA LEU A 187 14.32 12.94 -14.70
C LEU A 187 15.41 12.00 -14.17
N LEU A 188 16.57 12.53 -13.81
CA LEU A 188 17.64 11.73 -13.24
C LEU A 188 17.25 11.17 -11.86
N GLN A 189 16.55 11.95 -11.02
CA GLN A 189 16.00 11.50 -9.74
C GLN A 189 14.87 10.48 -9.91
N LYS A 190 14.12 10.52 -11.01
CA LYS A 190 13.03 9.58 -11.29
C LYS A 190 13.56 8.25 -11.84
N TYR A 191 14.42 8.31 -12.84
CA TYR A 191 14.81 7.12 -13.62
C TYR A 191 16.20 6.57 -13.29
N CYS A 192 17.10 7.41 -12.79
CA CYS A 192 18.51 7.10 -12.63
C CYS A 192 18.97 7.05 -11.16
N LYS A 193 18.04 7.24 -10.22
CA LYS A 193 18.30 7.40 -8.78
C LYS A 193 19.18 6.34 -8.17
N PHE A 194 19.09 5.11 -8.65
CA PHE A 194 19.76 3.96 -8.05
C PHE A 194 20.72 3.23 -8.98
N LEU A 195 21.03 3.83 -10.14
CA LEU A 195 21.96 3.22 -11.09
C LEU A 195 23.35 2.98 -10.47
N PRO A 196 24.03 1.88 -10.79
CA PRO A 196 25.24 1.41 -10.08
C PRO A 196 26.52 2.22 -10.36
N VAL A 197 26.42 3.30 -11.15
CA VAL A 197 27.54 4.19 -11.48
C VAL A 197 27.17 5.59 -11.04
N GLU A 198 28.10 6.31 -10.41
CA GLU A 198 27.90 7.70 -10.00
C GLU A 198 27.62 8.59 -11.20
N ILE A 199 26.56 9.41 -11.07
CA ILE A 199 26.09 10.36 -12.08
C ILE A 199 26.31 11.76 -11.52
N LYS A 200 27.21 12.49 -12.17
CA LYS A 200 27.50 13.89 -11.89
C LYS A 200 26.56 14.78 -12.69
N PHE A 201 25.90 15.71 -12.01
CA PHE A 201 25.12 16.77 -12.64
C PHE A 201 25.39 18.13 -11.97
N GLY A 202 26.34 18.87 -12.53
CA GLY A 202 26.82 20.13 -11.97
C GLY A 202 27.71 19.97 -10.72
N THR A 203 27.86 21.05 -9.97
CA THR A 203 28.60 21.13 -8.70
C THR A 203 27.68 21.60 -7.58
N LYS A 204 28.06 21.27 -6.34
CA LYS A 204 27.41 21.77 -5.11
C LYS A 204 28.46 22.41 -4.20
N THR A 205 28.04 23.37 -3.40
CA THR A 205 28.90 24.02 -2.40
C THR A 205 28.70 23.34 -1.05
N GLU A 206 29.77 22.79 -0.49
CA GLU A 206 29.79 22.23 0.86
C GLU A 206 30.51 23.18 1.81
N SER A 207 29.87 23.51 2.93
CA SER A 207 30.47 24.32 3.99
C SER A 207 31.05 23.40 5.08
N SER A 208 32.37 23.45 5.28
CA SER A 208 33.05 22.88 6.45
C SER A 208 33.53 24.00 7.38
N PHE A 209 33.88 23.66 8.61
CA PHE A 209 34.40 24.63 9.57
C PHE A 209 35.78 24.19 10.05
N GLU A 210 36.77 25.08 9.97
CA GLU A 210 38.10 24.88 10.55
C GLU A 210 38.29 25.77 11.79
N GLY A 211 38.90 25.22 12.85
CA GLY A 211 39.15 25.89 14.13
C GLY A 211 38.18 25.50 15.27
N GLU A 212 38.54 25.84 16.51
CA GLU A 212 37.72 25.62 17.71
C GLU A 212 37.37 26.97 18.38
N GLY A 213 36.20 27.06 19.03
CA GLY A 213 35.78 28.27 19.75
C GLY A 213 35.35 29.44 18.85
N GLU A 214 35.72 30.66 19.23
CA GLU A 214 35.36 31.90 18.51
C GLU A 214 36.12 32.10 17.19
N ASP A 215 37.19 31.32 16.94
CA ASP A 215 38.02 31.38 15.72
C ASP A 215 37.53 30.46 14.59
N LYS A 216 36.30 29.92 14.69
CA LYS A 216 35.73 28.95 13.75
C LYS A 216 35.46 29.61 12.38
N LYS A 217 36.21 29.25 11.34
CA LYS A 217 36.07 29.77 9.97
C LYS A 217 35.27 28.81 9.10
N GLU A 218 34.27 29.33 8.41
CA GLU A 218 33.54 28.60 7.37
C GLU A 218 34.39 28.52 6.09
N ILE A 219 34.64 27.30 5.61
CA ILE A 219 35.31 27.01 4.35
C ILE A 219 34.26 26.45 3.40
N LYS A 220 34.07 27.11 2.26
CA LYS A 220 33.18 26.67 1.19
C LYS A 220 34.00 25.97 0.12
N THR A 221 33.73 24.69 -0.09
CA THR A 221 34.38 23.87 -1.11
C THR A 221 33.35 23.50 -2.17
N GLU A 222 33.67 23.70 -3.44
CA GLU A 222 32.85 23.16 -4.53
C GLU A 222 33.22 21.70 -4.78
N THR A 223 32.21 20.83 -4.74
CA THR A 223 32.35 19.40 -5.00
C THR A 223 31.40 18.95 -6.10
N ASP A 224 31.69 17.80 -6.71
CA ASP A 224 30.80 17.20 -7.72
C ASP A 224 29.41 16.96 -7.10
N ASN A 225 28.35 17.37 -7.79
CA ASN A 225 26.99 17.05 -7.40
C ASN A 225 26.62 15.66 -7.95
N ILE A 226 26.84 14.63 -7.14
CA ILE A 226 26.42 13.26 -7.45
C ILE A 226 24.94 13.11 -7.10
N ILE A 227 24.10 12.88 -8.11
CA ILE A 227 22.63 12.95 -7.95
C ILE A 227 21.99 11.60 -7.60
N ASN A 228 22.70 10.49 -7.79
CA ASN A 228 22.19 9.14 -7.56
C ASN A 228 22.89 8.43 -6.40
N ASN A 229 22.23 7.40 -5.88
CA ASN A 229 22.77 6.47 -4.90
C ASN A 229 23.12 5.13 -5.59
N PRO A 230 24.39 4.87 -5.93
CA PRO A 230 24.79 3.64 -6.62
C PRO A 230 24.79 2.38 -5.76
N ARG A 231 24.68 2.52 -4.42
CA ARG A 231 24.71 1.42 -3.46
C ARG A 231 23.49 1.48 -2.53
N PRO A 232 22.27 1.38 -3.09
CA PRO A 232 21.07 1.48 -2.27
C PRO A 232 20.96 0.32 -1.29
N ALA A 233 20.24 0.54 -0.19
CA ALA A 233 20.21 -0.39 0.94
C ALA A 233 19.80 -1.82 0.54
N TRP A 234 18.82 -1.99 -0.36
CA TRP A 234 18.33 -3.31 -0.77
C TRP A 234 19.35 -4.18 -1.53
N ARG A 235 20.46 -3.60 -2.00
CA ARG A 235 21.54 -4.33 -2.68
C ARG A 235 22.59 -4.88 -1.72
N ASN A 236 22.58 -4.43 -0.47
CA ASN A 236 23.47 -4.93 0.57
C ASN A 236 22.85 -6.15 1.27
N LYS A 237 23.69 -7.02 1.84
CA LYS A 237 23.17 -8.16 2.59
C LYS A 237 22.51 -7.66 3.87
N PRO A 238 21.39 -8.27 4.32
CA PRO A 238 20.73 -7.87 5.56
C PRO A 238 21.65 -7.83 6.79
N ALA A 239 22.67 -8.70 6.84
CA ALA A 239 23.64 -8.77 7.94
C ALA A 239 24.62 -7.58 8.00
N ASP A 240 24.78 -6.86 6.89
CA ASP A 240 25.70 -5.72 6.78
C ASP A 240 24.98 -4.39 7.06
N LEU A 241 23.67 -4.42 7.33
CA LEU A 241 22.82 -3.24 7.53
C LEU A 241 22.34 -3.13 8.97
N LYS A 242 22.21 -1.89 9.42
CA LYS A 242 21.62 -1.52 10.71
C LYS A 242 20.25 -0.87 10.48
N ASP A 243 19.46 -0.77 11.55
CA ASP A 243 18.15 -0.09 11.54
C ASP A 243 18.20 1.34 10.99
N GLU A 244 19.31 2.06 11.24
CA GLU A 244 19.53 3.41 10.72
C GLU A 244 19.64 3.44 9.19
N ASP A 245 20.24 2.42 8.58
CA ASP A 245 20.36 2.32 7.12
C ASP A 245 18.98 2.15 6.48
N TYR A 246 18.10 1.33 7.08
CA TYR A 246 16.71 1.17 6.64
C TYR A 246 15.92 2.47 6.78
N LYS A 247 16.04 3.17 7.92
CA LYS A 247 15.35 4.45 8.14
C LYS A 247 15.86 5.55 7.20
N SER A 248 17.16 5.62 6.98
CA SER A 248 17.77 6.56 6.03
C SER A 248 17.28 6.29 4.62
N PHE A 249 17.27 5.01 4.20
CA PHE A 249 16.79 4.63 2.89
C PHE A 249 15.28 4.89 2.70
N TYR A 250 14.47 4.70 3.74
CA TYR A 250 13.05 5.08 3.71
C TYR A 250 12.87 6.59 3.50
N ASN A 251 13.65 7.43 4.20
CA ASN A 251 13.61 8.89 4.04
C ASN A 251 14.11 9.33 2.66
N GLU A 252 15.08 8.62 2.08
CA GLU A 252 15.56 8.84 0.72
C GLU A 252 14.44 8.57 -0.32
N LEU A 253 13.66 7.50 -0.13
CA LEU A 253 12.52 7.17 -1.00
C LEU A 253 11.34 8.12 -0.81
N TYR A 254 11.01 8.43 0.45
CA TYR A 254 9.82 9.19 0.82
C TYR A 254 10.20 10.35 1.75
N PRO A 255 10.76 11.44 1.20
CA PRO A 255 11.07 12.63 1.98
C PRO A 255 9.82 13.12 2.74
N PHE A 256 10.01 13.53 3.99
CA PHE A 256 8.94 14.02 4.90
C PHE A 256 7.93 12.98 5.39
N ALA A 257 8.02 11.72 4.97
CA ALA A 257 7.17 10.67 5.50
C ALA A 257 7.48 10.40 6.98
N GLN A 258 6.45 10.04 7.75
CA GLN A 258 6.65 9.55 9.11
C GLN A 258 7.45 8.23 9.10
N PRO A 259 8.32 8.00 10.09
CA PRO A 259 9.09 6.76 10.18
C PRO A 259 8.18 5.52 10.09
N PRO A 260 8.61 4.47 9.37
CA PRO A 260 7.82 3.27 9.19
C PRO A 260 7.73 2.49 10.52
N LEU A 261 6.66 1.72 10.71
CA LEU A 261 6.47 0.87 11.89
C LEU A 261 7.51 -0.25 11.99
N PHE A 262 7.82 -0.84 10.83
CA PHE A 262 8.84 -1.86 10.60
C PHE A 262 9.08 -2.01 9.09
N TRP A 263 10.05 -2.85 8.74
CA TRP A 263 10.39 -3.19 7.35
C TRP A 263 10.63 -4.68 7.16
N ILE A 264 10.59 -5.10 5.90
CA ILE A 264 10.84 -6.46 5.43
C ILE A 264 11.89 -6.37 4.32
N HIS A 265 13.07 -6.93 4.58
CA HIS A 265 14.10 -7.07 3.55
C HIS A 265 13.85 -8.36 2.77
N LEU A 266 13.53 -8.22 1.49
CA LEU A 266 13.41 -9.31 0.52
C LEU A 266 14.80 -9.59 -0.06
N ASN A 267 15.30 -10.82 0.09
CA ASN A 267 16.56 -11.23 -0.50
C ASN A 267 16.48 -12.73 -0.83
N ILE A 268 16.37 -13.05 -2.11
CA ILE A 268 16.32 -14.41 -2.65
C ILE A 268 16.98 -14.43 -4.03
N ASP A 269 17.72 -15.50 -4.30
CA ASP A 269 18.48 -15.75 -5.52
C ASP A 269 18.01 -17.02 -6.27
N TYR A 270 17.21 -17.88 -5.62
CA TYR A 270 16.61 -19.08 -6.22
C TYR A 270 15.19 -19.35 -5.69
N PRO A 271 14.20 -19.73 -6.53
CA PRO A 271 14.27 -20.04 -7.96
C PRO A 271 14.17 -18.82 -8.89
N PHE A 272 14.18 -17.62 -8.33
CA PHE A 272 14.24 -16.33 -9.01
C PHE A 272 15.01 -15.36 -8.11
N ASN A 273 15.52 -14.29 -8.70
CA ASN A 273 16.24 -13.22 -8.07
C ASN A 273 15.27 -12.11 -7.70
N LEU A 274 15.16 -11.82 -6.41
CA LEU A 274 14.35 -10.72 -5.89
C LEU A 274 15.06 -10.10 -4.70
N THR A 275 15.41 -8.83 -4.85
CA THR A 275 15.90 -8.00 -3.76
C THR A 275 14.93 -6.85 -3.53
N GLY A 276 14.86 -6.32 -2.33
CA GLY A 276 13.95 -5.22 -2.06
C GLY A 276 13.76 -4.97 -0.58
N ILE A 277 13.18 -3.82 -0.26
CA ILE A 277 12.79 -3.51 1.11
C ILE A 277 11.37 -2.96 1.05
N LEU A 278 10.45 -3.64 1.74
CA LEU A 278 9.09 -3.19 1.95
C LEU A 278 8.98 -2.56 3.33
N TYR A 279 8.31 -1.42 3.41
CA TYR A 279 8.09 -0.66 4.63
C TYR A 279 6.61 -0.61 4.95
N PHE A 280 6.30 -0.76 6.24
CA PHE A 280 4.96 -0.62 6.75
C PHE A 280 4.75 0.82 7.25
N PRO A 281 4.06 1.69 6.49
CA PRO A 281 3.89 3.08 6.87
C PRO A 281 2.93 3.21 8.05
N LYS A 282 3.04 4.32 8.80
CA LYS A 282 1.97 4.75 9.69
C LYS A 282 0.82 5.32 8.85
N LEU A 283 -0.37 4.74 8.96
CA LEU A 283 -1.55 5.24 8.26
C LEU A 283 -2.03 6.55 8.91
N ASN A 284 -1.86 7.67 8.20
CA ASN A 284 -2.53 8.92 8.51
C ASN A 284 -3.76 9.10 7.59
N SER A 285 -4.75 9.86 8.06
CA SER A 285 -6.06 10.07 7.40
C SER A 285 -5.99 10.29 5.88
N SER A 286 -6.61 9.34 5.15
CA SER A 286 -7.18 9.32 3.77
C SER A 286 -6.56 10.06 2.58
N LEU A 287 -5.74 11.10 2.72
CA LEU A 287 -5.19 11.87 1.59
C LEU A 287 -3.82 11.38 1.08
N GLU A 288 -3.01 10.72 1.90
CA GLU A 288 -1.62 10.34 1.54
C GLU A 288 -1.49 8.98 0.84
N VAL A 289 -2.52 8.14 0.90
CA VAL A 289 -2.50 6.72 0.49
C VAL A 289 -2.20 6.53 -1.01
N GLN A 290 -2.36 7.56 -1.84
CA GLN A 290 -2.20 7.42 -3.30
C GLN A 290 -0.79 7.71 -3.85
N LYS A 291 0.09 8.43 -3.12
CA LYS A 291 1.36 8.94 -3.69
C LYS A 291 2.60 8.08 -3.40
N ASN A 292 2.62 7.30 -2.33
CA ASN A 292 3.84 6.65 -1.85
C ASN A 292 3.82 5.12 -2.07
N LYS A 293 3.70 4.69 -3.33
CA LYS A 293 3.61 3.26 -3.67
C LYS A 293 4.97 2.57 -3.67
N ILE A 294 4.93 1.24 -3.67
CA ILE A 294 6.09 0.40 -3.96
C ILE A 294 6.58 0.69 -5.37
N GLN A 295 7.88 0.91 -5.52
CA GLN A 295 8.54 1.10 -6.81
C GLN A 295 9.17 -0.20 -7.30
N LEU A 296 8.97 -0.52 -8.58
CA LEU A 296 9.58 -1.66 -9.25
C LEU A 296 10.83 -1.23 -10.02
N TYR A 297 11.89 -1.97 -9.78
CA TYR A 297 13.16 -1.88 -10.45
C TYR A 297 13.53 -3.21 -11.11
N SER A 298 14.38 -3.13 -12.12
CA SER A 298 15.07 -4.27 -12.70
C SER A 298 16.52 -3.88 -12.90
N ASN A 299 17.43 -4.54 -12.18
CA ASN A 299 18.85 -4.20 -12.16
C ASN A 299 19.08 -2.73 -11.77
N GLN A 300 18.38 -2.28 -10.72
CA GLN A 300 18.40 -0.89 -10.23
C GLN A 300 17.91 0.18 -11.23
N VAL A 301 17.31 -0.23 -12.36
CA VAL A 301 16.64 0.68 -13.30
C VAL A 301 15.17 0.77 -12.96
N PHE A 302 14.65 1.99 -12.79
CA PHE A 302 13.23 2.20 -12.52
C PHE A 302 12.37 1.74 -13.70
N VAL A 303 11.36 0.91 -13.40
CA VAL A 303 10.40 0.37 -14.38
C VAL A 303 9.05 1.06 -14.23
N THR A 304 8.40 0.90 -13.07
CA THR A 304 7.05 1.41 -12.79
C THR A 304 6.76 1.42 -11.29
N ASP A 305 5.75 2.17 -10.86
CA ASP A 305 5.16 2.11 -9.52
C ASP A 305 3.79 1.39 -9.49
N ASP A 306 3.31 0.91 -10.65
CA ASP A 306 2.11 0.07 -10.75
C ASP A 306 2.47 -1.42 -10.62
N VAL A 307 2.46 -1.91 -9.38
CA VAL A 307 2.93 -3.27 -9.03
C VAL A 307 1.81 -4.27 -8.75
N LYS A 308 0.57 -3.99 -9.17
CA LYS A 308 -0.62 -4.81 -8.84
C LYS A 308 -0.51 -6.28 -9.23
N GLU A 309 0.25 -6.58 -10.28
CA GLU A 309 0.46 -7.97 -10.72
C GLU A 309 1.53 -8.70 -9.90
N ILE A 310 2.49 -7.96 -9.32
CA ILE A 310 3.66 -8.50 -8.61
C ILE A 310 3.39 -8.59 -7.11
N VAL A 311 2.69 -7.61 -6.55
CA VAL A 311 2.41 -7.51 -5.12
C VAL A 311 0.93 -7.78 -4.88
N PRO A 312 0.58 -8.63 -3.89
CA PRO A 312 -0.81 -8.86 -3.51
C PRO A 312 -1.55 -7.54 -3.21
N GLU A 313 -2.84 -7.47 -3.57
CA GLU A 313 -3.63 -6.24 -3.47
C GLU A 313 -3.59 -5.62 -2.06
N PHE A 314 -3.73 -6.44 -1.02
CA PHE A 314 -3.69 -5.99 0.37
C PHE A 314 -2.34 -5.42 0.84
N LEU A 315 -1.28 -5.62 0.06
CA LEU A 315 0.07 -5.10 0.31
C LEU A 315 0.43 -3.92 -0.60
N THR A 316 -0.44 -3.52 -1.53
CA THR A 316 -0.20 -2.38 -2.42
C THR A 316 -0.12 -1.04 -1.68
N LEU A 317 -0.63 -1.01 -0.46
CA LEU A 317 -0.57 0.13 0.46
C LEU A 317 0.78 0.25 1.21
N LEU A 318 1.66 -0.74 1.08
CA LEU A 318 3.01 -0.65 1.62
C LEU A 318 3.86 0.32 0.79
N HIS A 319 4.93 0.78 1.42
CA HIS A 319 5.96 1.59 0.79
C HIS A 319 7.18 0.70 0.46
N GLY A 320 8.05 1.13 -0.44
CA GLY A 320 9.36 0.52 -0.62
C GLY A 320 9.77 0.27 -2.06
N VAL A 321 10.74 -0.63 -2.22
CA VAL A 321 11.34 -0.98 -3.51
C VAL A 321 11.37 -2.49 -3.66
N ILE A 322 11.06 -2.94 -4.87
CA ILE A 322 11.29 -4.31 -5.34
C ILE A 322 12.20 -4.23 -6.56
N ASP A 323 13.25 -5.03 -6.60
CA ASP A 323 14.21 -5.12 -7.69
C ASP A 323 14.39 -6.58 -8.11
N SER A 324 14.01 -6.90 -9.35
CA SER A 324 14.12 -8.24 -9.91
C SER A 324 14.50 -8.21 -11.40
N PRO A 325 15.61 -8.88 -11.79
CA PRO A 325 15.96 -9.07 -13.20
C PRO A 325 15.08 -10.09 -13.91
N ASP A 326 14.40 -10.97 -13.18
CA ASP A 326 13.65 -12.10 -13.74
C ASP A 326 12.22 -11.75 -14.15
N ILE A 327 11.83 -10.48 -14.04
CA ILE A 327 10.54 -9.98 -14.48
C ILE A 327 10.64 -9.62 -15.97
N PRO A 328 9.86 -10.25 -16.86
CA PRO A 328 9.92 -9.95 -18.27
C PRO A 328 9.36 -8.56 -18.55
N LEU A 329 10.25 -7.67 -19.00
CA LEU A 329 9.91 -6.32 -19.39
C LEU A 329 9.52 -6.29 -20.87
N ASN A 330 8.52 -5.46 -21.20
CA ASN A 330 8.23 -5.12 -22.59
C ASN A 330 9.38 -4.27 -23.20
N VAL A 331 9.35 -4.06 -24.52
CA VAL A 331 10.41 -3.32 -25.25
C VAL A 331 10.62 -1.90 -24.68
N SER A 332 9.53 -1.25 -24.26
CA SER A 332 9.56 0.10 -23.65
C SER A 332 9.99 0.11 -22.18
N ARG A 333 10.05 -1.06 -21.54
CA ARG A 333 10.28 -1.26 -20.10
C ARG A 333 9.34 -0.43 -19.22
N SER A 334 8.07 -0.41 -19.59
CA SER A 334 7.05 0.43 -18.94
C SER A 334 5.87 -0.37 -18.41
N TYR A 335 5.67 -1.60 -18.89
CA TYR A 335 4.58 -2.47 -18.47
C TYR A 335 5.06 -3.92 -18.32
N LEU A 336 4.36 -4.64 -17.44
CA LEU A 336 4.60 -6.04 -17.17
C LEU A 336 3.93 -6.92 -18.21
N GLN A 337 4.59 -8.01 -18.59
CA GLN A 337 3.95 -9.10 -19.32
C GLN A 337 3.51 -10.17 -18.33
N ALA A 338 2.33 -10.75 -18.55
CA ALA A 338 1.83 -11.83 -17.70
C ALA A 338 2.78 -13.03 -17.75
N ASP A 339 3.44 -13.33 -16.62
CA ASP A 339 4.50 -14.31 -16.55
C ASP A 339 4.42 -15.20 -15.30
N HIS A 340 4.94 -16.42 -15.41
CA HIS A 340 4.95 -17.39 -14.33
C HIS A 340 5.83 -16.96 -13.14
N ASN A 341 6.93 -16.25 -13.37
CA ASN A 341 7.79 -15.71 -12.32
C ASN A 341 7.07 -14.62 -11.51
N VAL A 342 6.23 -13.79 -12.15
CA VAL A 342 5.44 -12.76 -11.46
C VAL A 342 4.56 -13.40 -10.37
N LYS A 343 3.88 -14.51 -10.67
CA LYS A 343 3.08 -15.26 -9.68
C LYS A 343 3.90 -15.84 -8.54
N LYS A 344 5.12 -16.34 -8.83
CA LYS A 344 6.04 -16.87 -7.82
C LYS A 344 6.55 -15.77 -6.89
N ILE A 345 6.93 -14.62 -7.44
CA ILE A 345 7.36 -13.43 -6.69
C ILE A 345 6.23 -12.97 -5.77
N ASN A 346 5.02 -12.84 -6.30
CA ASN A 346 3.83 -12.48 -5.52
C ASN A 346 3.63 -13.41 -4.31
N THR A 347 3.63 -14.72 -4.54
CA THR A 347 3.48 -15.74 -3.48
C THR A 347 4.61 -15.65 -2.43
N TYR A 348 5.85 -15.39 -2.87
CA TYR A 348 6.99 -15.25 -1.97
C TYR A 348 6.88 -13.99 -1.10
N ILE A 349 6.45 -12.86 -1.66
CA ILE A 349 6.20 -11.62 -0.91
C ILE A 349 5.12 -11.86 0.16
N THR A 350 3.98 -12.46 -0.20
CA THR A 350 2.92 -12.85 0.76
C THR A 350 3.51 -13.67 1.91
N LYS A 351 4.30 -14.69 1.57
CA LYS A 351 4.95 -15.58 2.55
C LYS A 351 5.89 -14.82 3.48
N LYS A 352 6.72 -13.91 2.94
CA LYS A 352 7.70 -13.14 3.72
C LYS A 352 7.06 -12.12 4.63
N VAL A 353 5.98 -11.48 4.20
CA VAL A 353 5.21 -10.57 5.05
C VAL A 353 4.58 -11.33 6.21
N ALA A 354 3.93 -12.46 5.94
CA ALA A 354 3.36 -13.29 7.01
C ALA A 354 4.42 -13.80 8.00
N GLU A 355 5.59 -14.23 7.51
CA GLU A 355 6.73 -14.64 8.35
C GLU A 355 7.23 -13.50 9.24
N LYS A 356 7.33 -12.27 8.69
CA LYS A 356 7.76 -11.12 9.48
C LYS A 356 6.74 -10.76 10.56
N LEU A 357 5.44 -10.76 10.23
CA LEU A 357 4.38 -10.45 11.20
C LEU A 357 4.34 -11.48 12.33
N GLN A 358 4.42 -12.78 12.00
CA GLN A 358 4.54 -13.86 13.00
C GLN A 358 5.78 -13.65 13.88
N SER A 359 6.94 -13.36 13.27
CA SER A 359 8.17 -13.13 14.02
C SER A 359 8.08 -11.91 14.95
N LEU A 360 7.42 -10.82 14.53
CA LEU A 360 7.23 -9.64 15.39
C LEU A 360 6.32 -9.98 16.58
N PHE A 361 5.24 -10.73 16.34
CA PHE A 361 4.35 -11.21 17.38
C PHE A 361 5.06 -12.12 18.40
N GLU A 362 5.91 -13.04 17.94
CA GLU A 362 6.63 -13.99 18.80
C GLU A 362 7.79 -13.35 19.58
N GLN A 363 8.49 -12.39 19.00
CA GLN A 363 9.67 -11.76 19.62
C GLN A 363 9.29 -10.75 20.70
N ASP A 364 8.33 -9.87 20.42
CA ASP A 364 7.82 -8.90 21.38
C ASP A 364 6.33 -8.65 21.16
N ARG A 365 5.52 -9.51 21.79
CA ARG A 365 4.07 -9.41 21.74
C ARG A 365 3.54 -8.05 22.21
N LYS A 366 4.15 -7.43 23.23
CA LYS A 366 3.67 -6.13 23.75
C LYS A 366 3.92 -5.01 22.76
N GLU A 367 5.10 -4.99 22.12
CA GLU A 367 5.39 -4.04 21.06
C GLU A 367 4.44 -4.26 19.86
N TYR A 368 4.19 -5.52 19.48
CA TYR A 368 3.27 -5.86 18.40
C TYR A 368 1.82 -5.40 18.70
N GLU A 369 1.33 -5.64 19.91
CA GLU A 369 0.02 -5.17 20.39
C GLU A 369 -0.08 -3.64 20.33
N SER A 370 0.98 -2.91 20.70
CA SER A 370 1.00 -1.45 20.66
C SER A 370 0.86 -0.86 19.24
N LYS A 371 1.26 -1.63 18.22
CA LYS A 371 1.18 -1.28 16.79
C LYS A 371 -0.05 -1.91 16.10
N TRP A 372 -0.85 -2.69 16.83
CA TRP A 372 -1.91 -3.49 16.24
C TRP A 372 -2.96 -2.62 15.54
N LYS A 373 -3.27 -1.44 16.09
CA LYS A 373 -4.25 -0.53 15.48
C LYS A 373 -3.88 -0.21 14.03
N GLU A 374 -2.64 0.16 13.79
CA GLU A 374 -2.13 0.49 12.45
C GLU A 374 -1.95 -0.74 11.56
N ILE A 375 -1.62 -1.90 12.13
CA ILE A 375 -1.37 -3.15 11.39
C ILE A 375 -2.68 -3.86 11.02
N SER A 376 -3.72 -3.73 11.85
CA SER A 376 -4.91 -4.57 11.81
C SER A 376 -5.66 -4.50 10.49
N VAL A 377 -5.74 -3.32 9.86
CA VAL A 377 -6.43 -3.14 8.58
C VAL A 377 -5.77 -3.99 7.49
N PHE A 378 -4.44 -4.01 7.43
CA PHE A 378 -3.70 -4.79 6.44
C PHE A 378 -3.82 -6.29 6.70
N VAL A 379 -3.73 -6.70 7.97
CA VAL A 379 -3.85 -8.13 8.33
C VAL A 379 -5.25 -8.64 8.03
N LYS A 380 -6.29 -7.90 8.43
CA LYS A 380 -7.70 -8.25 8.15
C LYS A 380 -7.95 -8.29 6.64
N TYR A 381 -7.43 -7.32 5.88
CA TYR A 381 -7.58 -7.34 4.42
C TYR A 381 -6.83 -8.50 3.78
N GLY A 382 -5.61 -8.80 4.21
CA GLY A 382 -4.86 -9.97 3.77
C GLY A 382 -5.59 -11.27 4.05
N MET A 383 -6.20 -11.40 5.23
CA MET A 383 -6.99 -12.59 5.60
C MET A 383 -8.21 -12.79 4.69
N ILE A 384 -8.91 -11.71 4.34
CA ILE A 384 -10.09 -11.76 3.46
C ILE A 384 -9.69 -12.06 2.01
N SER A 385 -8.58 -11.48 1.54
CA SER A 385 -8.20 -11.46 0.12
C SER A 385 -7.28 -12.61 -0.31
N ASP A 386 -6.49 -13.19 0.61
CA ASP A 386 -5.51 -14.24 0.29
C ASP A 386 -5.60 -15.42 1.28
N GLU A 387 -5.96 -16.59 0.76
CA GLU A 387 -6.18 -17.80 1.57
C GLU A 387 -4.92 -18.30 2.28
N LYS A 388 -3.75 -18.21 1.64
CA LYS A 388 -2.48 -18.67 2.24
C LYS A 388 -2.00 -17.71 3.31
N PHE A 389 -2.20 -16.40 3.10
CA PHE A 389 -1.97 -15.41 4.13
C PHE A 389 -2.91 -15.64 5.30
N ASN A 390 -4.20 -15.89 5.04
CA ASN A 390 -5.20 -16.18 6.05
C ASN A 390 -4.79 -17.33 6.98
N GLU A 391 -4.37 -18.47 6.41
CA GLU A 391 -3.91 -19.64 7.18
C GLU A 391 -2.79 -19.27 8.17
N LYS A 392 -1.84 -18.45 7.75
CA LYS A 392 -0.73 -18.00 8.61
C LYS A 392 -1.16 -16.93 9.61
N ALA A 393 -1.99 -15.99 9.17
CA ALA A 393 -2.45 -14.87 9.98
C ALA A 393 -3.28 -15.29 11.18
N MET A 394 -3.88 -16.48 11.16
CA MET A 394 -4.51 -17.07 12.33
C MET A 394 -3.60 -17.11 13.58
N GLY A 395 -2.29 -17.23 13.39
CA GLY A 395 -1.30 -17.28 14.48
C GLY A 395 -0.91 -15.92 15.07
N PHE A 396 -1.20 -14.81 14.39
CA PHE A 396 -0.76 -13.47 14.80
C PHE A 396 -1.81 -12.36 14.67
N ALA A 397 -3.01 -12.67 14.15
CA ALA A 397 -4.12 -11.73 14.07
C ALA A 397 -4.76 -11.56 15.45
N LEU A 398 -4.88 -10.31 15.90
CA LEU A 398 -5.35 -9.99 17.24
C LEU A 398 -6.79 -9.45 17.24
N LEU A 399 -7.51 -9.83 18.28
CA LEU A 399 -8.81 -9.30 18.68
C LEU A 399 -8.61 -8.50 19.96
N LYS A 400 -9.08 -7.25 19.99
CA LYS A 400 -9.00 -6.38 21.15
C LYS A 400 -10.34 -6.36 21.86
N ASN A 401 -10.35 -6.60 23.17
CA ASN A 401 -11.57 -6.47 23.97
C ASN A 401 -11.75 -5.07 24.57
N MET A 402 -12.89 -4.84 25.21
CA MET A 402 -13.24 -3.60 25.89
C MET A 402 -12.37 -3.27 27.13
N GLU A 403 -11.55 -4.20 27.60
CA GLU A 403 -10.55 -3.97 28.66
C GLU A 403 -9.17 -3.57 28.10
N GLY A 404 -9.02 -3.56 26.76
CA GLY A 404 -7.76 -3.26 26.09
C GLY A 404 -6.79 -4.44 25.99
N GLU A 405 -7.24 -5.64 26.36
CA GLU A 405 -6.49 -6.88 26.20
C GLU A 405 -6.54 -7.37 24.75
N HIS A 406 -5.45 -7.98 24.29
CA HIS A 406 -5.33 -8.52 22.94
C HIS A 406 -5.19 -10.03 22.96
N PHE A 407 -5.96 -10.69 22.10
CA PHE A 407 -6.00 -12.15 21.98
C PHE A 407 -5.82 -12.55 20.53
N THR A 408 -5.12 -13.66 20.26
CA THR A 408 -5.31 -14.34 18.98
C THR A 408 -6.75 -14.84 18.87
N ILE A 409 -7.19 -15.16 17.65
CA ILE A 409 -8.55 -15.68 17.43
C ILE A 409 -8.79 -16.96 18.26
N GLU A 410 -7.78 -17.82 18.33
CA GLU A 410 -7.84 -19.07 19.12
C GLU A 410 -7.81 -18.80 20.63
N GLU A 411 -6.98 -17.87 21.11
CA GLU A 411 -6.96 -17.46 22.51
C GLU A 411 -8.32 -16.89 22.94
N TYR A 412 -8.92 -16.03 22.10
CA TYR A 412 -10.23 -15.46 22.38
C TYR A 412 -11.31 -16.53 22.41
N LYS A 413 -11.34 -17.43 21.41
CA LYS A 413 -12.25 -18.58 21.35
C LYS A 413 -12.18 -19.39 22.65
N ASN A 414 -10.97 -19.69 23.11
CA ASN A 414 -10.76 -20.45 24.34
C ASN A 414 -11.16 -19.68 25.62
N LYS A 415 -10.99 -18.36 25.65
CA LYS A 415 -11.40 -17.49 26.77
C LYS A 415 -12.92 -17.47 26.95
N ILE A 416 -13.68 -17.37 25.86
CA ILE A 416 -15.12 -17.12 25.94
C ILE A 416 -16.00 -18.37 25.86
N LYS A 417 -15.47 -19.52 25.40
CA LYS A 417 -16.27 -20.73 25.13
C LYS A 417 -17.16 -21.17 26.31
N ASP A 418 -16.70 -21.03 27.55
CA ASP A 418 -17.44 -21.55 28.71
C ASP A 418 -18.69 -20.70 28.99
N ASN A 419 -18.61 -19.37 28.83
CA ASN A 419 -19.74 -18.48 29.11
C ASN A 419 -20.56 -18.13 27.84
N GLN A 420 -19.91 -18.00 26.69
CA GLN A 420 -20.49 -17.48 25.45
C GLN A 420 -20.79 -18.55 24.38
N THR A 421 -20.93 -19.82 24.75
CA THR A 421 -21.47 -20.84 23.81
C THR A 421 -22.99 -20.90 23.88
N ASP A 422 -23.68 -20.77 22.75
CA ASP A 422 -25.14 -20.86 22.69
C ASP A 422 -25.65 -22.32 22.71
N LYS A 423 -26.97 -22.49 22.80
CA LYS A 423 -27.66 -23.79 22.76
C LYS A 423 -27.45 -24.58 21.46
N HIS A 424 -26.94 -23.93 20.41
CA HIS A 424 -26.61 -24.55 19.13
C HIS A 424 -25.11 -24.90 19.03
N ASN A 425 -24.37 -24.87 20.14
CA ASN A 425 -22.94 -25.10 20.23
C ASN A 425 -22.09 -24.12 19.41
N LYS A 426 -22.60 -22.90 19.18
CA LYS A 426 -21.84 -21.82 18.54
C LYS A 426 -21.26 -20.89 19.59
N ILE A 427 -20.02 -20.48 19.41
CA ILE A 427 -19.34 -19.51 20.25
C ILE A 427 -19.70 -18.10 19.78
N ILE A 428 -20.39 -17.36 20.64
CA ILE A 428 -20.90 -16.03 20.33
C ILE A 428 -19.86 -14.97 20.73
N CYS A 429 -19.28 -14.33 19.72
CA CYS A 429 -18.35 -13.22 19.88
C CYS A 429 -19.13 -11.92 19.95
N LEU A 430 -19.36 -11.42 21.16
CA LEU A 430 -19.99 -10.12 21.33
C LEU A 430 -19.01 -9.01 20.93
N TYR A 431 -19.51 -7.98 20.25
CA TYR A 431 -18.70 -6.85 19.86
C TYR A 431 -19.46 -5.52 19.88
N THR A 432 -18.70 -4.42 19.81
CA THR A 432 -19.21 -3.08 19.59
C THR A 432 -18.35 -2.35 18.56
N ASN A 433 -19.00 -1.55 17.72
CA ASN A 433 -18.34 -0.60 16.81
C ASN A 433 -18.49 0.86 17.25
N ASP A 434 -19.23 1.10 18.33
CA ASP A 434 -19.37 2.40 18.95
C ASP A 434 -19.34 2.24 20.48
N PRO A 435 -18.13 2.13 21.07
CA PRO A 435 -17.95 2.04 22.52
C PRO A 435 -18.72 3.09 23.33
N LYS A 436 -18.86 4.30 22.79
CA LYS A 436 -19.50 5.42 23.48
C LYS A 436 -21.02 5.33 23.37
N GLY A 437 -21.55 5.09 22.17
CA GLY A 437 -22.99 4.94 21.93
C GLY A 437 -23.60 3.70 22.58
N HIS A 438 -22.82 2.61 22.69
CA HIS A 438 -23.30 1.35 23.27
C HIS A 438 -22.96 1.16 24.76
N HIS A 439 -22.51 2.20 25.47
CA HIS A 439 -22.01 2.07 26.85
C HIS A 439 -22.97 1.31 27.79
N SER A 440 -24.27 1.62 27.75
CA SER A 440 -25.26 0.92 28.59
C SER A 440 -25.37 -0.57 28.24
N TYR A 441 -25.30 -0.93 26.96
CA TYR A 441 -25.41 -2.32 26.51
C TYR A 441 -24.14 -3.11 26.83
N ILE A 442 -22.98 -2.48 26.67
CA ILE A 442 -21.69 -3.04 27.08
C ILE A 442 -21.71 -3.33 28.58
N LYS A 443 -22.19 -2.38 29.40
CA LYS A 443 -22.32 -2.58 30.84
C LYS A 443 -23.23 -3.76 31.17
N SER A 444 -24.43 -3.81 30.59
CA SER A 444 -25.35 -4.93 30.82
C SER A 444 -24.74 -6.27 30.40
N ALA A 445 -24.10 -6.37 29.24
CA ALA A 445 -23.43 -7.61 28.82
C ALA A 445 -22.28 -8.02 29.78
N LYS A 446 -21.53 -7.05 30.32
CA LYS A 446 -20.52 -7.31 31.37
C LYS A 446 -21.12 -7.78 32.68
N ASP A 447 -22.28 -7.26 33.09
CA ASP A 447 -23.00 -7.70 34.29
C ASP A 447 -23.45 -9.17 34.19
N TYR A 448 -23.65 -9.67 32.95
CA TYR A 448 -23.87 -11.10 32.64
C TYR A 448 -22.56 -11.90 32.48
N GLY A 449 -21.40 -11.28 32.73
CA GLY A 449 -20.09 -11.91 32.69
C GLY A 449 -19.52 -12.13 31.28
N TYR A 450 -20.05 -11.44 30.26
CA TYR A 450 -19.55 -11.57 28.90
C TYR A 450 -18.35 -10.67 28.61
N ASP A 451 -17.44 -11.18 27.77
CA ASP A 451 -16.36 -10.43 27.14
C ASP A 451 -16.80 -9.92 25.76
N ILE A 452 -16.34 -8.71 25.42
CA ILE A 452 -16.85 -7.91 24.31
C ILE A 452 -15.68 -7.35 23.52
N LEU A 453 -15.68 -7.57 22.21
CA LEU A 453 -14.68 -7.06 21.28
C LEU A 453 -14.95 -5.61 20.85
N GLU A 454 -13.88 -4.88 20.55
CA GLU A 454 -13.91 -3.56 19.94
C GLU A 454 -13.58 -3.67 18.44
N PHE A 455 -14.51 -3.26 17.58
CA PHE A 455 -14.37 -3.25 16.12
C PHE A 455 -14.77 -1.89 15.54
N ASP A 456 -13.82 -0.97 15.41
CA ASP A 456 -14.06 0.43 15.03
C ASP A 456 -13.71 0.75 13.56
N THR A 457 -13.31 -0.25 12.76
CA THR A 457 -12.89 -0.05 11.37
C THR A 457 -13.90 -0.60 10.36
N VAL A 458 -13.96 0.02 9.16
CA VAL A 458 -14.90 -0.38 8.10
C VAL A 458 -14.70 -1.83 7.65
N ILE A 459 -13.45 -2.32 7.68
CA ILE A 459 -13.12 -3.69 7.27
C ILE A 459 -13.59 -4.75 8.26
N ASP A 460 -13.91 -4.39 9.50
CA ASP A 460 -14.28 -5.34 10.55
C ASP A 460 -15.53 -6.14 10.22
N ASN A 461 -16.52 -5.52 9.57
CA ASN A 461 -17.72 -6.22 9.11
C ASN A 461 -17.37 -7.38 8.15
N HIS A 462 -16.50 -7.13 7.17
CA HIS A 462 -16.06 -8.16 6.23
C HIS A 462 -15.17 -9.20 6.91
N PHE A 463 -14.33 -8.77 7.85
CA PHE A 463 -13.48 -9.67 8.61
C PHE A 463 -14.31 -10.64 9.47
N MET A 464 -15.30 -10.15 10.21
CA MET A 464 -16.21 -10.99 11.00
C MET A 464 -16.93 -12.03 10.14
N GLN A 465 -17.46 -11.61 8.99
CA GLN A 465 -18.11 -12.51 8.03
C GLN A 465 -17.14 -13.59 7.49
N HIS A 466 -15.89 -13.21 7.21
CA HIS A 466 -14.87 -14.14 6.76
C HIS A 466 -14.53 -15.19 7.82
N ILE A 467 -14.39 -14.80 9.08
CA ILE A 467 -14.14 -15.73 10.20
C ILE A 467 -15.32 -16.69 10.40
N GLU A 468 -16.56 -16.19 10.30
CA GLU A 468 -17.77 -17.01 10.36
C GLU A 468 -17.81 -18.03 9.21
N TYR A 469 -17.51 -17.59 7.98
CA TYR A 469 -17.52 -18.42 6.78
C TYR A 469 -16.45 -19.52 6.81
N LYS A 470 -15.25 -19.23 7.32
CA LYS A 470 -14.15 -20.20 7.44
C LYS A 470 -14.41 -21.29 8.49
N GLY A 471 -15.57 -21.29 9.15
CA GLY A 471 -16.06 -22.44 9.91
C GLY A 471 -15.41 -22.61 11.28
N MET A 472 -15.08 -21.50 11.96
CA MET A 472 -14.42 -21.54 13.28
C MET A 472 -15.38 -21.78 14.46
N GLU A 473 -16.64 -22.14 14.19
CA GLU A 473 -17.73 -22.25 15.18
C GLU A 473 -18.02 -20.94 15.92
N MET A 474 -17.51 -19.82 15.42
CA MET A 474 -17.69 -18.49 15.98
C MET A 474 -18.78 -17.74 15.20
N THR A 475 -19.57 -16.94 15.90
CA THR A 475 -20.57 -16.03 15.31
C THR A 475 -20.50 -14.69 16.01
N PHE A 476 -20.50 -13.59 15.26
CA PHE A 476 -20.36 -12.25 15.81
C PHE A 476 -21.72 -11.58 15.96
N VAL A 477 -21.96 -11.02 17.14
CA VAL A 477 -23.25 -10.42 17.50
C VAL A 477 -22.98 -9.10 18.20
N ARG A 478 -23.61 -8.01 17.74
CA ARG A 478 -23.39 -6.70 18.37
C ARG A 478 -24.10 -6.62 19.71
N VAL A 479 -23.52 -5.91 20.67
CA VAL A 479 -24.07 -5.78 22.03
C VAL A 479 -25.50 -5.22 22.12
N ASP A 480 -25.98 -4.51 21.09
CA ASP A 480 -27.35 -3.97 21.01
C ASP A 480 -28.28 -4.82 20.13
N SER A 481 -27.85 -6.00 19.67
CA SER A 481 -28.65 -6.77 18.72
C SER A 481 -29.86 -7.46 19.33
N ASP A 482 -29.79 -7.75 20.63
CA ASP A 482 -30.85 -8.38 21.41
C ASP A 482 -30.73 -7.96 22.89
N THR A 483 -31.61 -8.49 23.75
CA THR A 483 -31.54 -8.29 25.19
C THR A 483 -30.32 -8.98 25.80
N PRO A 484 -29.75 -8.44 26.91
CA PRO A 484 -28.51 -8.95 27.48
C PRO A 484 -28.52 -10.46 27.77
N ASP A 485 -29.65 -11.01 28.22
CA ASP A 485 -29.83 -12.43 28.51
C ASP A 485 -30.07 -13.33 27.28
N ASN A 486 -30.32 -12.74 26.11
CA ASN A 486 -30.54 -13.47 24.86
C ASN A 486 -29.40 -13.26 23.83
N LEU A 487 -28.40 -12.43 24.16
CA LEU A 487 -27.19 -12.26 23.35
C LEU A 487 -26.47 -13.60 23.13
N VAL A 488 -26.44 -14.46 24.16
CA VAL A 488 -25.98 -15.85 24.07
C VAL A 488 -27.16 -16.74 24.44
N GLN A 489 -27.84 -17.30 23.44
CA GLN A 489 -29.07 -18.07 23.68
C GLN A 489 -28.79 -19.34 24.50
N LYS A 490 -29.42 -19.45 25.66
CA LYS A 490 -29.41 -20.66 26.51
C LYS A 490 -30.82 -21.28 26.53
N ASP A 491 -30.94 -22.50 27.03
CA ASP A 491 -32.24 -23.18 27.21
C ASP A 491 -33.03 -22.66 28.44
N GLU A 492 -32.51 -21.66 29.14
CA GLU A 492 -33.19 -21.05 30.29
C GLU A 492 -34.32 -20.13 29.84
N THR A 493 -35.56 -20.55 30.10
CA THR A 493 -36.74 -19.71 29.92
C THR A 493 -37.08 -18.99 31.23
N LYS A 494 -36.96 -17.67 31.27
CA LYS A 494 -37.50 -16.85 32.36
C LYS A 494 -39.02 -16.77 32.22
N GLU A 495 -39.74 -17.00 33.31
CA GLU A 495 -41.19 -16.77 33.34
C GLU A 495 -41.49 -15.30 33.64
N SER A 496 -42.59 -14.81 33.08
CA SER A 496 -43.10 -13.48 33.33
C SER A 496 -43.86 -13.44 34.66
N VAL A 497 -43.62 -12.41 35.47
CA VAL A 497 -44.43 -12.13 36.67
C VAL A 497 -45.84 -11.67 36.34
N LEU A 498 -46.11 -11.34 35.08
CA LEU A 498 -47.41 -10.92 34.56
C LEU A 498 -48.18 -12.08 33.95
N SER A 499 -49.47 -12.18 34.27
CA SER A 499 -50.40 -13.09 33.59
C SER A 499 -50.55 -12.74 32.10
N GLU A 500 -51.01 -13.69 31.27
CA GLU A 500 -51.24 -13.45 29.83
C GLU A 500 -52.13 -12.22 29.57
N LYS A 501 -53.20 -12.04 30.36
CA LYS A 501 -54.10 -10.88 30.26
C LYS A 501 -53.40 -9.56 30.60
N GLU A 502 -52.50 -9.57 31.57
CA GLU A 502 -51.72 -8.39 31.95
C GLU A 502 -50.68 -8.06 30.88
N GLN A 503 -50.06 -9.07 30.28
CA GLN A 503 -49.13 -8.89 29.16
C GLN A 503 -49.85 -8.29 27.94
N GLU A 504 -51.03 -8.79 27.57
CA GLU A 504 -51.87 -8.21 26.51
C GLU A 504 -52.20 -6.75 26.80
N LYS A 505 -52.54 -6.43 28.06
CA LYS A 505 -52.83 -5.06 28.49
C LYS A 505 -51.61 -4.15 28.37
N VAL A 506 -50.42 -4.60 28.82
CA VAL A 506 -49.16 -3.84 28.65
C VAL A 506 -48.89 -3.62 27.16
N LYS A 507 -49.04 -4.66 26.31
CA LYS A 507 -48.86 -4.54 24.86
C LYS A 507 -49.76 -3.47 24.26
N SER A 508 -51.04 -3.48 24.64
CA SER A 508 -52.04 -2.52 24.19
C SER A 508 -51.68 -1.09 24.60
N ILE A 509 -51.27 -0.88 25.86
CA ILE A 509 -50.85 0.44 26.35
C ILE A 509 -49.69 0.99 25.53
N PHE A 510 -48.64 0.18 25.31
CA PHE A 510 -47.49 0.60 24.52
C PHE A 510 -47.84 0.81 23.04
N SER A 511 -48.71 -0.02 22.46
CA SER A 511 -49.14 0.15 21.07
C SER A 511 -49.99 1.41 20.87
N GLU A 512 -50.81 1.78 21.85
CA GLU A 512 -51.60 3.01 21.81
C GLU A 512 -50.75 4.26 22.09
N ALA A 513 -49.77 4.16 22.97
CA ALA A 513 -48.83 5.24 23.26
C ALA A 513 -47.89 5.51 22.07
N LEU A 514 -47.39 4.43 21.44
CA LEU A 514 -46.37 4.45 20.40
C LEU A 514 -46.96 4.30 18.99
N LYS A 515 -47.93 5.14 18.61
CA LYS A 515 -48.62 5.06 17.30
C LYS A 515 -47.69 5.19 16.08
N ASN A 516 -46.50 5.75 16.26
CA ASN A 516 -45.48 5.86 15.22
C ASN A 516 -44.14 5.34 15.75
N LEU A 517 -43.80 4.11 15.38
CA LEU A 517 -42.58 3.43 15.81
C LEU A 517 -41.41 3.62 14.83
N HIS A 518 -41.58 4.36 13.73
CA HIS A 518 -40.51 4.61 12.74
C HIS A 518 -39.71 3.35 12.31
N GLY A 519 -40.41 2.22 12.12
CA GLY A 519 -39.79 0.92 11.79
C GLY A 519 -39.57 -0.02 12.99
N GLY A 520 -40.00 0.39 14.19
CA GLY A 520 -39.92 -0.41 15.42
C GLY A 520 -41.04 -1.44 15.58
N GLN A 521 -40.74 -2.58 16.21
CA GLN A 521 -41.72 -3.59 16.62
C GLN A 521 -41.74 -3.77 18.14
N ILE A 522 -42.93 -3.78 18.75
CA ILE A 522 -43.08 -4.02 20.19
C ILE A 522 -42.96 -5.52 20.50
N GLU A 523 -42.09 -5.84 21.44
CA GLU A 523 -41.88 -7.19 21.97
C GLU A 523 -41.97 -7.17 23.50
N LEU A 524 -42.62 -8.18 24.09
CA LEU A 524 -42.66 -8.35 25.54
C LEU A 524 -41.71 -9.49 25.89
N LYS A 525 -40.73 -9.22 26.76
CA LYS A 525 -39.81 -10.25 27.26
C LYS A 525 -39.73 -10.20 28.79
N PRO A 526 -39.73 -11.35 29.47
CA PRO A 526 -39.40 -11.43 30.88
C PRO A 526 -37.88 -11.34 31.08
N LEU A 527 -37.37 -10.18 31.49
CA LEU A 527 -35.92 -9.96 31.72
C LEU A 527 -35.61 -9.90 33.22
N SER A 528 -34.37 -9.56 33.59
CA SER A 528 -34.07 -9.30 35.01
C SER A 528 -34.85 -8.08 35.49
N PRO A 529 -35.40 -8.06 36.72
CA PRO A 529 -36.00 -6.86 37.31
C PRO A 529 -35.04 -5.66 37.45
N SER A 530 -33.73 -5.92 37.39
CA SER A 530 -32.67 -4.88 37.41
C SER A 530 -32.32 -4.32 36.03
N ASP A 531 -32.72 -5.00 34.94
CA ASP A 531 -32.50 -4.52 33.57
C ASP A 531 -33.46 -3.37 33.25
N HIS A 532 -33.17 -2.60 32.20
CA HIS A 532 -34.02 -1.46 31.84
C HIS A 532 -35.49 -1.87 31.57
N PRO A 533 -36.48 -1.04 31.94
CA PRO A 533 -37.91 -1.33 31.73
C PRO A 533 -38.29 -1.43 30.25
N VAL A 534 -37.61 -0.66 29.41
CA VAL A 534 -37.76 -0.64 27.95
C VAL A 534 -36.37 -0.58 27.34
N LEU A 535 -36.10 -1.43 26.36
CA LEU A 535 -34.85 -1.53 25.63
C LEU A 535 -35.14 -1.35 24.14
N ILE A 536 -34.21 -0.72 23.42
CA ILE A 536 -34.21 -0.74 21.97
C ILE A 536 -33.14 -1.74 21.52
N THR A 537 -33.50 -2.70 20.69
CA THR A 537 -32.54 -3.66 20.11
C THR A 537 -32.58 -3.61 18.59
N LYS A 538 -31.45 -3.88 17.95
CA LYS A 538 -31.29 -3.80 16.48
C LYS A 538 -30.83 -5.15 15.96
N PRO A 539 -31.74 -6.05 15.56
CA PRO A 539 -31.41 -7.42 15.19
C PRO A 539 -30.23 -7.50 14.21
N GLU A 540 -29.21 -8.29 14.57
CA GLU A 540 -27.94 -8.37 13.83
C GLU A 540 -28.15 -8.70 12.35
N PHE A 541 -29.06 -9.64 12.07
CA PHE A 541 -29.43 -10.04 10.71
C PHE A 541 -29.98 -8.89 9.87
N MET A 542 -30.88 -8.09 10.44
CA MET A 542 -31.49 -6.95 9.75
C MET A 542 -30.45 -5.85 9.49
N ARG A 543 -29.57 -5.58 10.47
CA ARG A 543 -28.45 -4.65 10.32
C ARG A 543 -27.53 -5.05 9.17
N ARG A 544 -27.05 -6.31 9.19
CA ARG A 544 -26.15 -6.83 8.15
C ARG A 544 -26.81 -6.90 6.78
N MET A 545 -28.11 -7.23 6.71
CA MET A 545 -28.87 -7.20 5.46
C MET A 545 -28.93 -5.79 4.85
N LYS A 546 -29.20 -4.77 5.68
CA LYS A 546 -29.22 -3.37 5.25
C LYS A 546 -27.86 -2.92 4.72
N GLU A 547 -26.78 -3.27 5.42
CA GLU A 547 -25.40 -2.99 4.96
C GLU A 547 -25.09 -3.67 3.61
N MET A 548 -25.52 -4.92 3.43
CA MET A 548 -25.34 -5.65 2.16
C MET A 548 -26.10 -4.99 0.99
N GLN A 549 -27.31 -4.49 1.23
CA GLN A 549 -28.09 -3.77 0.21
C GLN A 549 -27.46 -2.41 -0.14
N ALA A 550 -26.88 -1.72 0.84
CA ALA A 550 -26.12 -0.48 0.64
C ALA A 550 -24.97 -0.68 -0.36
N LEU A 551 -24.21 -1.76 -0.18
CA LEU A 551 -23.08 -2.12 -1.03
C LEU A 551 -23.52 -2.46 -2.47
N GLN A 552 -24.77 -2.91 -2.68
CA GLN A 552 -25.35 -3.14 -3.99
C GLN A 552 -25.88 -1.86 -4.67
N GLY A 553 -25.64 -0.68 -4.08
CA GLY A 553 -26.02 0.61 -4.64
C GLY A 553 -27.50 0.96 -4.49
N MET A 554 -28.24 0.24 -3.66
CA MET A 554 -29.61 0.62 -3.29
C MET A 554 -29.58 1.75 -2.26
N ASP A 555 -30.49 2.72 -2.41
CA ASP A 555 -30.60 3.85 -1.49
C ASP A 555 -30.97 3.36 -0.07
N MET A 556 -30.08 3.61 0.87
CA MET A 556 -30.21 3.27 2.29
C MET A 556 -31.43 3.90 2.96
N ASN A 557 -31.98 4.97 2.37
CA ASN A 557 -33.16 5.66 2.88
C ASN A 557 -34.48 4.96 2.53
N MET A 558 -34.47 3.93 1.67
CA MET A 558 -35.70 3.18 1.34
C MET A 558 -36.12 2.17 2.41
N PHE A 559 -35.23 1.80 3.34
CA PHE A 559 -35.53 0.85 4.41
C PHE A 559 -35.42 1.53 5.79
N PRO A 560 -36.52 1.59 6.58
CA PRO A 560 -36.49 2.08 7.95
C PRO A 560 -35.45 1.32 8.79
N ASP A 561 -34.86 1.97 9.80
CA ASP A 561 -34.01 1.29 10.78
C ASP A 561 -34.87 0.35 11.63
N ALA A 562 -34.99 -0.90 11.17
CA ALA A 562 -35.72 -1.95 11.87
C ALA A 562 -35.10 -2.17 13.26
N HIS A 563 -35.92 -2.01 14.30
CA HIS A 563 -35.53 -2.20 15.68
C HIS A 563 -36.68 -2.81 16.49
N ASN A 564 -36.38 -3.39 17.63
CA ASN A 564 -37.41 -3.86 18.56
C ASN A 564 -37.48 -2.92 19.76
N VAL A 565 -38.69 -2.63 20.21
CA VAL A 565 -39.00 -1.99 21.49
C VAL A 565 -39.34 -3.11 22.46
N VAL A 566 -38.34 -3.57 23.20
CA VAL A 566 -38.48 -4.69 24.13
C VAL A 566 -38.92 -4.15 25.49
N ILE A 567 -40.08 -4.62 25.96
CA ILE A 567 -40.67 -4.24 27.23
C ILE A 567 -40.39 -5.35 28.25
N ASN A 568 -39.72 -5.00 29.34
CA ASN A 568 -39.38 -5.92 30.41
C ASN A 568 -40.59 -6.17 31.31
N THR A 569 -41.24 -7.33 31.16
CA THR A 569 -42.45 -7.67 31.93
C THR A 569 -42.18 -7.90 33.42
N ASN A 570 -40.93 -8.14 33.80
CA ASN A 570 -40.51 -8.36 35.18
C ASN A 570 -40.04 -7.07 35.87
N HIS A 571 -39.92 -5.96 35.16
CA HIS A 571 -39.45 -4.72 35.75
C HIS A 571 -40.55 -4.09 36.64
N PRO A 572 -40.24 -3.63 37.87
CA PRO A 572 -41.23 -3.04 38.77
C PRO A 572 -41.97 -1.83 38.18
N LEU A 573 -41.31 -1.04 37.32
CA LEU A 573 -41.99 0.07 36.64
C LEU A 573 -43.08 -0.39 35.66
N VAL A 574 -42.93 -1.58 35.07
CA VAL A 574 -43.92 -2.16 34.15
C VAL A 574 -44.96 -2.94 34.95
N ALA A 575 -44.52 -3.90 35.78
CA ALA A 575 -45.42 -4.81 36.47
C ALA A 575 -46.22 -4.14 37.60
N ASP A 576 -45.59 -3.27 38.39
CA ASP A 576 -46.24 -2.65 39.54
C ASP A 576 -46.70 -1.23 39.26
N LYS A 577 -45.87 -0.40 38.62
CA LYS A 577 -46.19 1.03 38.48
C LYS A 577 -47.18 1.27 37.36
N LEU A 578 -46.86 0.86 36.12
CA LEU A 578 -47.69 1.12 34.93
C LEU A 578 -49.11 0.52 35.08
N LEU A 579 -49.22 -0.74 35.47
CA LEU A 579 -50.52 -1.42 35.55
C LEU A 579 -51.44 -0.88 36.66
N LYS A 580 -50.89 -0.38 37.77
CA LYS A 580 -51.65 0.16 38.91
C LYS A 580 -52.06 1.63 38.73
N MET A 581 -51.59 2.32 37.69
CA MET A 581 -52.04 3.68 37.39
C MET A 581 -53.54 3.71 37.08
N LYS A 582 -54.25 4.72 37.60
CA LYS A 582 -55.73 4.82 37.47
C LYS A 582 -56.20 5.45 36.15
N SER A 583 -55.41 6.36 35.57
CA SER A 583 -55.77 7.08 34.33
C SER A 583 -55.08 6.45 33.12
N GLU A 584 -55.83 6.18 32.05
CA GLU A 584 -55.27 5.68 30.78
C GLU A 584 -54.33 6.70 30.12
N GLU A 585 -54.64 8.00 30.22
CA GLU A 585 -53.75 9.07 29.76
C GLU A 585 -52.40 9.03 30.48
N LYS A 586 -52.42 8.88 31.81
CA LYS A 586 -51.17 8.75 32.60
C LYS A 586 -50.39 7.49 32.29
N LYS A 587 -51.05 6.39 31.93
CA LYS A 587 -50.37 5.16 31.48
C LYS A 587 -49.69 5.36 30.14
N SER A 588 -50.38 6.00 29.20
CA SER A 588 -49.84 6.33 27.88
C SER A 588 -48.63 7.26 27.98
N ASP A 589 -48.73 8.32 28.79
CA ASP A 589 -47.61 9.23 29.06
C ASP A 589 -46.43 8.51 29.71
N PHE A 590 -46.70 7.64 30.68
CA PHE A 590 -45.64 6.88 31.35
C PHE A 590 -44.96 5.88 30.40
N ALA A 591 -45.72 5.18 29.55
CA ALA A 591 -45.17 4.30 28.53
C ALA A 591 -44.33 5.06 27.50
N ASN A 592 -44.80 6.23 27.03
CA ASN A 592 -44.04 7.13 26.18
C ASN A 592 -42.75 7.62 26.84
N TYR A 593 -42.80 7.96 28.13
CA TYR A 593 -41.63 8.38 28.89
C TYR A 593 -40.57 7.27 28.97
N LEU A 594 -40.99 6.03 29.26
CA LEU A 594 -40.09 4.87 29.28
C LEU A 594 -39.48 4.59 27.90
N HIS A 595 -40.27 4.73 26.83
CA HIS A 595 -39.77 4.58 25.46
C HIS A 595 -38.76 5.67 25.08
N ASN A 596 -39.03 6.93 25.41
CA ASN A 596 -38.11 8.04 25.17
C ASN A 596 -36.78 7.89 25.91
N LEU A 597 -36.79 7.35 27.14
CA LEU A 597 -35.56 6.98 27.84
C LEU A 597 -34.77 5.91 27.08
N ALA A 598 -35.45 4.91 26.51
CA ALA A 598 -34.80 3.87 25.72
C ALA A 598 -34.22 4.42 24.39
N LEU A 599 -34.95 5.32 23.71
CA LEU A 599 -34.46 6.02 22.52
C LEU A 599 -33.25 6.92 22.83
N LEU A 600 -33.28 7.61 23.96
CA LEU A 600 -32.16 8.44 24.43
C LEU A 600 -30.91 7.59 24.65
N ASN A 601 -31.05 6.40 25.24
CA ASN A 601 -29.94 5.47 25.48
C ASN A 601 -29.26 4.98 24.17
N GLN A 602 -30.00 4.93 23.06
CA GLN A 602 -29.50 4.57 21.73
C GLN A 602 -29.13 5.77 20.86
N ASN A 603 -29.14 6.99 21.43
CA ASN A 603 -28.94 8.23 20.69
C ASN A 603 -29.90 8.35 19.48
N MET A 604 -31.13 7.86 19.63
CA MET A 604 -32.19 7.93 18.62
C MET A 604 -33.12 9.11 18.87
N LEU A 605 -33.20 9.61 20.11
CA LEU A 605 -34.00 10.78 20.45
C LEU A 605 -33.24 12.07 20.12
N LYS A 606 -33.67 12.80 19.08
CA LYS A 606 -33.00 14.00 18.57
C LYS A 606 -33.99 15.11 18.19
N GLY A 607 -33.48 16.33 18.01
CA GLY A 607 -34.24 17.45 17.48
C GLY A 607 -35.43 17.85 18.37
N GLU A 608 -36.59 18.08 17.75
CA GLU A 608 -37.82 18.51 18.43
C GLU A 608 -38.29 17.48 19.47
N GLU A 609 -38.21 16.18 19.17
CA GLU A 609 -38.62 15.12 20.09
C GLU A 609 -37.80 15.11 21.39
N LEU A 610 -36.50 15.40 21.28
CA LEU A 610 -35.63 15.55 22.45
C LEU A 610 -36.00 16.79 23.28
N ALA A 611 -36.30 17.91 22.63
CA ALA A 611 -36.72 19.13 23.31
C ALA A 611 -38.03 18.93 24.09
N VAL A 612 -39.03 18.31 23.44
CA VAL A 612 -40.31 17.95 24.07
C VAL A 612 -40.10 16.98 25.23
N PHE A 613 -39.22 16.00 25.10
CA PHE A 613 -38.90 15.07 26.19
C PHE A 613 -38.26 15.77 27.39
N ILE A 614 -37.34 16.73 27.16
CA ILE A 614 -36.72 17.51 28.22
C ILE A 614 -37.77 18.37 28.93
N GLU A 615 -38.63 19.07 28.21
CA GLU A 615 -39.71 19.88 28.80
C GLU A 615 -40.65 19.03 29.65
N LYS A 616 -41.12 17.89 29.12
CA LYS A 616 -41.96 16.94 29.86
C LYS A 616 -41.25 16.38 31.09
N SER A 617 -39.94 16.11 31.01
CA SER A 617 -39.16 15.64 32.15
C SER A 617 -39.06 16.69 33.25
N LEU A 618 -38.89 17.96 32.88
CA LEU A 618 -38.90 19.09 33.83
C LEU A 618 -40.27 19.29 34.46
N GLU A 619 -41.36 19.10 33.71
CA GLU A 619 -42.72 19.10 34.26
C GLU A 619 -42.98 17.92 35.18
N PHE A 620 -42.45 16.73 34.88
CA PHE A 620 -42.61 15.54 35.72
C PHE A 620 -41.88 15.65 37.06
N ILE A 621 -40.79 16.44 37.13
CA ILE A 621 -40.02 16.69 38.36
C ILE A 621 -40.69 17.77 39.24
N LYS A 622 -41.43 18.70 38.65
CA LYS A 622 -42.21 19.73 39.37
C LYS A 622 -43.44 19.12 40.02
#